data_AF-A0AAE4AWZ9-F1
#
_entry.id   AF-A0AAE4AWZ9-F1
#
_cell.length_a   1.000
_cell.length_b   1.000
_cell.length_c   1.000
_cell.angle_alpha   90.00
_cell.angle_beta   90.00
_cell.angle_gamma   90.00
#
_symmetry.space_group_name_H-M   'P 1'
#
loop_
_entity.id
_entity.type
_entity.pdbx_description
1 polymer ?
#
loop_
_entity_poly.entity_id
_entity_poly.type
_entity_poly.pdbx_seq_one_letter_code
_entity_poly.pdbx_strand_id
1 'polypeptide(L)'
;MTAANGGRRTRARPGWRSLGWWNSLAGIFTAVATLAAVASAVVATLAWLVPRPAGDGSAATSGQGTRAGALGTLPRTPVLGLEFHQAGAARALTEQRELVPGAPAHRNDVPVIRVGLARQPFEMLFPRQYSRPGLHICAWRDSSIFSVHDGADREDVPFFRSGTGMAEYEFGSGTLELGNDRHNYKAGNRIARHSETLDKIDVAYLPHDGDVYLTVFIDMNQNYVIDYNEYEFLLLAME
;
A
#
# COMPACT_ATOMS: atom_id res chain seq x y z
N MET A 1 -79.04 -20.46 33.64
CA MET A 1 -78.19 -21.02 34.71
C MET A 1 -77.42 -22.22 34.16
N THR A 2 -76.17 -22.03 33.74
CA THR A 2 -75.22 -23.15 33.49
C THR A 2 -73.81 -22.60 33.60
N ALA A 3 -72.98 -23.30 34.36
CA ALA A 3 -71.76 -22.83 34.98
C ALA A 3 -70.54 -22.79 34.04
N ALA A 4 -69.68 -21.80 34.24
CA ALA A 4 -68.35 -21.69 33.67
C ALA A 4 -67.37 -22.63 34.39
N ASN A 5 -66.60 -23.41 33.63
CA ASN A 5 -65.56 -24.28 34.16
C ASN A 5 -64.18 -23.68 33.85
N GLY A 6 -63.40 -23.47 34.90
CA GLY A 6 -62.10 -22.81 34.86
C GLY A 6 -60.95 -23.75 34.52
N GLY A 7 -60.14 -23.37 33.55
CA GLY A 7 -58.84 -23.99 33.25
C GLY A 7 -57.70 -23.02 33.54
N ARG A 8 -57.11 -23.07 34.74
CA ARG A 8 -55.84 -22.40 35.05
C ARG A 8 -54.69 -23.25 34.52
N ARG A 9 -54.02 -22.79 33.46
CA ARG A 9 -52.73 -23.33 32.99
C ARG A 9 -51.60 -22.66 33.76
N THR A 10 -50.91 -23.41 34.61
CA THR A 10 -49.64 -23.05 35.24
C THR A 10 -48.53 -23.06 34.19
N ARG A 11 -47.94 -21.90 33.89
CA ARG A 11 -46.74 -21.81 33.06
C ARG A 11 -45.51 -22.06 33.94
N ALA A 12 -44.72 -23.06 33.57
CA ALA A 12 -43.42 -23.36 34.15
C ALA A 12 -42.45 -22.19 33.89
N ARG A 13 -41.71 -21.78 34.93
CA ARG A 13 -40.61 -20.82 34.83
C ARG A 13 -39.32 -21.55 34.41
N PRO A 14 -38.60 -21.09 33.38
CA PRO A 14 -37.27 -21.59 33.08
C PRO A 14 -36.28 -21.12 34.16
N GLY A 15 -35.52 -22.08 34.69
CA GLY A 15 -34.54 -21.86 35.75
C GLY A 15 -33.37 -20.99 35.30
N TRP A 16 -33.08 -19.96 36.10
CA TRP A 16 -31.84 -19.20 36.06
C TRP A 16 -30.69 -20.10 36.48
N ARG A 17 -29.85 -20.49 35.52
CA ARG A 17 -28.53 -21.05 35.78
C ARG A 17 -27.53 -19.91 35.94
N SER A 18 -26.78 -19.96 37.02
CA SER A 18 -25.82 -18.97 37.50
C SER A 18 -24.66 -18.76 36.53
N LEU A 19 -24.42 -17.50 36.17
CA LEU A 19 -23.33 -16.98 35.33
C LEU A 19 -22.03 -16.71 36.13
N GLY A 20 -21.71 -17.55 37.12
CA GLY A 20 -20.74 -17.20 38.17
C GLY A 20 -19.35 -17.84 38.10
N TRP A 21 -18.89 -18.41 36.97
CA TRP A 21 -17.64 -19.18 36.97
C TRP A 21 -16.58 -18.83 35.89
N TRP A 22 -16.83 -17.86 35.00
CA TRP A 22 -15.92 -17.56 33.89
C TRP A 22 -14.92 -16.41 34.11
N ASN A 23 -14.88 -15.78 35.30
CA ASN A 23 -14.08 -14.55 35.51
C ASN A 23 -12.63 -14.74 35.97
N SER A 24 -12.08 -15.96 36.02
CA SER A 24 -10.73 -16.19 36.61
C SER A 24 -9.60 -16.50 35.63
N LEU A 25 -9.81 -16.45 34.30
CA LEU A 25 -8.74 -16.70 33.32
C LEU A 25 -8.34 -15.49 32.45
N ALA A 26 -9.12 -14.40 32.45
CA ALA A 26 -8.81 -13.21 31.67
C ALA A 26 -7.66 -12.35 32.25
N GLY A 27 -7.37 -12.46 33.55
CA GLY A 27 -6.35 -11.64 34.22
C GLY A 27 -4.90 -12.06 33.99
N ILE A 28 -4.64 -13.30 33.55
CA ILE A 28 -3.27 -13.81 33.38
C ILE A 28 -2.72 -13.50 31.98
N PHE A 29 -3.58 -13.39 30.96
CA PHE A 29 -3.14 -13.10 29.58
C PHE A 29 -2.77 -11.64 29.33
N THR A 30 -3.31 -10.69 30.10
CA THR A 30 -2.98 -9.27 29.97
C THR A 30 -1.59 -8.90 30.49
N ALA A 31 -1.01 -9.66 31.42
CA ALA A 31 0.32 -9.36 31.98
C ALA A 31 1.49 -9.81 31.09
N VAL A 32 1.30 -10.88 30.30
CA VAL A 32 2.36 -11.41 29.41
C VAL A 32 2.49 -10.57 28.13
N ALA A 33 1.39 -10.03 27.62
CA ALA A 33 1.39 -9.20 26.41
C ALA A 33 2.14 -7.86 26.61
N THR A 34 2.07 -7.26 27.80
CA THR A 34 2.75 -5.98 28.10
C THR A 34 4.26 -6.11 28.17
N LEU A 35 4.79 -7.24 28.64
CA LEU A 35 6.25 -7.45 28.73
C LEU A 35 6.89 -7.62 27.36
N ALA A 36 6.21 -8.24 26.40
CA ALA A 36 6.73 -8.40 25.03
C ALA A 36 6.81 -7.06 24.27
N ALA A 37 5.84 -6.15 24.48
CA ALA A 37 5.83 -4.84 23.84
C ALA A 37 6.92 -3.89 24.35
N VAL A 38 7.33 -4.00 25.62
CA VAL A 38 8.40 -3.17 26.18
C VAL A 38 9.78 -3.63 25.66
N ALA A 39 9.99 -4.92 25.45
CA ALA A 39 11.25 -5.45 24.95
C ALA A 39 11.57 -4.99 23.50
N SER A 40 10.57 -4.87 22.63
CA SER A 40 10.78 -4.42 21.24
C SER A 40 11.10 -2.93 21.14
N ALA A 41 10.51 -2.09 22.00
CA ALA A 41 10.79 -0.65 22.03
C ALA A 41 12.24 -0.32 22.46
N VAL A 42 12.82 -1.12 23.35
CA VAL A 42 14.21 -0.95 23.83
C VAL A 42 15.25 -1.34 22.76
N VAL A 43 14.96 -2.35 21.94
CA VAL A 43 15.88 -2.76 20.86
C VAL A 43 15.91 -1.73 19.72
N ALA A 44 14.77 -1.12 19.40
CA ALA A 44 14.69 -0.08 18.35
C ALA A 44 15.43 1.22 18.74
N THR A 45 15.44 1.58 20.02
CA THR A 45 16.13 2.80 20.51
C THR A 45 17.64 2.60 20.62
N LEU A 46 18.13 1.40 20.95
CA LEU A 46 19.57 1.14 21.03
C LEU A 46 20.26 1.13 19.65
N ALA A 47 19.54 0.76 18.58
CA ALA A 47 20.10 0.75 17.22
C ALA A 47 20.45 2.16 16.68
N TRP A 48 19.82 3.22 17.23
CA TRP A 48 20.10 4.61 16.87
C TRP A 48 21.31 5.20 17.62
N LEU A 49 21.70 4.62 18.75
CA LEU A 49 22.76 5.14 19.62
C LEU A 49 24.15 4.57 19.30
N VAL A 50 24.26 3.56 18.43
CA VAL A 50 25.55 3.01 18.02
C VAL A 50 26.15 3.87 16.90
N PRO A 51 27.24 4.61 17.15
CA PRO A 51 27.90 5.40 16.12
C PRO A 51 28.43 4.48 15.02
N ARG A 52 28.01 4.72 13.78
CA ARG A 52 28.57 3.99 12.63
C ARG A 52 30.05 4.33 12.50
N PRO A 53 30.94 3.34 12.30
CA PRO A 53 32.34 3.62 12.05
C PRO A 53 32.47 4.42 10.75
N ALA A 54 33.15 5.57 10.84
CA ALA A 54 33.50 6.39 9.68
C ALA A 54 34.42 5.57 8.78
N GLY A 55 33.91 5.14 7.64
CA GLY A 55 34.73 4.56 6.59
C GLY A 55 35.45 5.69 5.85
N ASP A 56 36.77 5.73 5.97
CA ASP A 56 37.63 6.62 5.20
C ASP A 56 37.61 6.20 3.72
N GLY A 57 36.76 6.88 2.94
CA GLY A 57 36.66 6.73 1.49
C GLY A 57 37.43 7.82 0.77
N SER A 58 38.56 7.44 0.18
CA SER A 58 39.47 8.27 -0.61
C SER A 58 38.78 9.05 -1.74
N ALA A 59 39.11 10.33 -1.84
CA ALA A 59 38.72 11.19 -2.94
C ALA A 59 39.47 10.84 -4.24
N ALA A 60 38.74 10.54 -5.30
CA ALA A 60 39.24 10.59 -6.67
C ALA A 60 38.28 11.45 -7.51
N THR A 61 38.75 12.65 -7.85
CA THR A 61 38.11 13.59 -8.76
C THR A 61 38.56 13.30 -10.19
N SER A 62 37.64 13.04 -11.11
CA SER A 62 37.52 13.68 -12.45
C SER A 62 36.67 12.86 -13.44
N GLY A 63 35.81 13.53 -14.20
CA GLY A 63 35.25 13.00 -15.45
C GLY A 63 33.76 13.24 -15.65
N GLN A 64 33.43 14.30 -16.39
CA GLN A 64 32.13 14.58 -17.01
C GLN A 64 31.43 13.36 -17.63
N GLY A 65 30.12 13.27 -17.37
CA GLY A 65 29.19 12.40 -18.10
C GLY A 65 28.17 11.78 -17.16
N THR A 66 27.11 12.51 -16.83
CA THR A 66 25.96 12.02 -16.05
C THR A 66 25.21 10.96 -16.86
N ARG A 67 25.78 9.76 -16.97
CA ARG A 67 25.01 8.55 -17.25
C ARG A 67 24.48 8.10 -15.90
N ALA A 68 23.17 8.26 -15.69
CA ALA A 68 22.46 7.55 -14.66
C ALA A 68 22.86 6.07 -14.77
N GLY A 69 23.68 5.60 -13.83
CA GLY A 69 24.04 4.20 -13.77
C GLY A 69 22.75 3.44 -13.53
N ALA A 70 22.36 2.59 -14.48
CA ALA A 70 21.22 1.71 -14.29
C ALA A 70 21.51 0.85 -13.05
N LEU A 71 20.85 1.19 -11.94
CA LEU A 71 20.79 0.34 -10.77
C LEU A 71 20.14 -0.96 -11.26
N GLY A 72 20.80 -2.09 -10.99
CA GLY A 72 20.53 -3.37 -11.65
C GLY A 72 19.07 -3.80 -11.63
N THR A 73 18.72 -4.76 -12.49
CA THR A 73 17.34 -5.27 -12.59
C THR A 73 16.80 -5.71 -11.23
N LEU A 74 15.66 -5.15 -10.82
CA LEU A 74 14.98 -5.47 -9.58
C LEU A 74 13.89 -6.51 -9.83
N PRO A 75 13.72 -7.52 -8.95
CA PRO A 75 12.63 -8.49 -9.06
C PRO A 75 11.28 -7.92 -8.59
N ARG A 76 11.30 -6.88 -7.74
CA ARG A 76 10.14 -6.17 -7.19
C ARG A 76 10.54 -4.75 -6.82
N THR A 77 9.57 -3.87 -6.66
CA THR A 77 9.85 -2.50 -6.22
C THR A 77 10.34 -2.47 -4.76
N PRO A 78 11.27 -1.57 -4.40
CA PRO A 78 11.91 -1.57 -3.09
C PRO A 78 10.99 -1.15 -1.93
N VAL A 79 10.02 -0.26 -2.16
CA VAL A 79 9.16 0.25 -1.08
C VAL A 79 7.92 -0.62 -0.91
N LEU A 80 7.12 -0.75 -1.97
CA LEU A 80 5.82 -1.41 -1.89
C LEU A 80 5.87 -2.90 -2.27
N GLY A 81 7.02 -3.39 -2.75
CA GLY A 81 7.18 -4.79 -3.14
C GLY A 81 6.36 -5.18 -4.37
N LEU A 82 6.03 -4.22 -5.24
CA LEU A 82 5.20 -4.45 -6.42
C LEU A 82 5.95 -5.29 -7.45
N GLU A 83 5.22 -6.18 -8.12
CA GLU A 83 5.68 -6.90 -9.30
C GLU A 83 4.75 -6.61 -10.48
N PHE A 84 5.31 -6.62 -11.68
CA PHE A 84 4.56 -6.43 -12.91
C PHE A 84 4.68 -7.67 -13.77
N HIS A 85 3.55 -8.25 -14.16
CA HIS A 85 3.50 -9.45 -14.98
C HIS A 85 2.74 -9.16 -16.27
N GLN A 86 3.23 -9.64 -17.41
CA GLN A 86 2.57 -9.48 -18.71
C GLN A 86 2.75 -10.76 -19.52
N ALA A 87 1.67 -11.26 -20.12
CA ALA A 87 1.64 -12.55 -20.81
C ALA A 87 2.17 -13.72 -19.95
N GLY A 88 1.89 -13.68 -18.63
CA GLY A 88 2.31 -14.71 -17.67
C GLY A 88 3.78 -14.68 -17.26
N ALA A 89 4.53 -13.65 -17.65
CA ALA A 89 5.94 -13.48 -17.29
C ALA A 89 6.17 -12.18 -16.50
N ALA A 90 7.02 -12.25 -15.48
CA ALA A 90 7.47 -11.09 -14.73
C ALA A 90 8.28 -10.13 -15.62
N ARG A 91 8.09 -8.82 -15.41
CA ARG A 91 8.75 -7.75 -16.16
C ARG A 91 9.92 -7.21 -15.37
N ALA A 92 11.01 -6.93 -16.09
CA ALA A 92 12.20 -6.34 -15.51
C ALA A 92 11.90 -4.92 -15.01
N LEU A 93 12.32 -4.65 -13.78
CA LEU A 93 12.22 -3.34 -13.16
C LEU A 93 13.63 -2.73 -13.10
N THR A 94 13.75 -1.43 -13.37
CA THR A 94 15.02 -0.70 -13.22
C THR A 94 14.76 0.58 -12.43
N GLU A 95 15.56 0.82 -11.39
CA GLU A 95 15.50 2.09 -10.67
C GLU A 95 16.26 3.17 -11.46
N GLN A 96 15.61 4.31 -11.63
CA GLN A 96 16.19 5.51 -12.21
C GLN A 96 15.89 6.73 -11.33
N ARG A 97 16.52 7.84 -11.66
CA ARG A 97 16.45 9.11 -10.94
C ARG A 97 15.77 10.13 -11.85
N GLU A 98 14.63 10.66 -11.43
CA GLU A 98 13.82 11.59 -12.22
C GLU A 98 13.79 12.97 -11.56
N LEU A 99 13.94 14.01 -12.40
CA LEU A 99 13.78 15.37 -11.94
C LEU A 99 12.30 15.75 -11.87
N VAL A 100 11.80 16.07 -10.68
CA VAL A 100 10.43 16.56 -10.50
C VAL A 100 10.40 18.08 -10.70
N PRO A 101 9.74 18.59 -11.75
CA PRO A 101 9.66 20.04 -11.99
C PRO A 101 8.92 20.74 -10.84
N GLY A 102 9.54 21.79 -10.28
CA GLY A 102 8.93 22.59 -9.22
C GLY A 102 9.05 22.00 -7.81
N ALA A 103 9.69 20.83 -7.65
CA ALA A 103 10.04 20.35 -6.33
C ALA A 103 11.11 21.25 -5.66
N PRO A 104 11.19 21.27 -4.32
CA PRO A 104 12.34 21.87 -3.62
C PRO A 104 13.64 21.20 -4.05
N ALA A 105 14.78 21.92 -4.04
CA ALA A 105 16.06 21.40 -4.53
C ALA A 105 16.51 20.06 -3.92
N HIS A 106 16.13 19.77 -2.67
CA HIS A 106 16.42 18.51 -1.99
C HIS A 106 15.49 17.34 -2.39
N ARG A 107 14.46 17.62 -3.21
CA ARG A 107 13.46 16.70 -3.78
C ARG A 107 13.43 16.73 -5.29
N ASN A 108 14.35 17.46 -5.91
CA ASN A 108 14.47 17.47 -7.36
C ASN A 108 14.98 16.14 -7.91
N ASP A 109 15.31 15.15 -7.08
CA ASP A 109 15.80 13.86 -7.55
C ASP A 109 15.13 12.73 -6.77
N VAL A 110 14.03 12.21 -7.31
CA VAL A 110 13.26 11.13 -6.70
C VAL A 110 13.57 9.79 -7.37
N PRO A 111 13.66 8.69 -6.61
CA PRO A 111 13.76 7.36 -7.19
C PRO A 111 12.45 7.03 -7.91
N VAL A 112 12.56 6.59 -9.16
CA VAL A 112 11.43 6.15 -10.00
C VAL A 112 11.74 4.75 -10.49
N ILE A 113 10.79 3.83 -10.34
CA ILE A 113 10.92 2.48 -10.88
C ILE A 113 10.36 2.43 -12.30
N ARG A 114 11.22 2.21 -13.28
CA ARG A 114 10.81 2.01 -14.67
C ARG A 114 10.46 0.55 -14.92
N VAL A 115 9.33 0.34 -15.59
CA VAL A 115 8.80 -0.96 -16.00
C VAL A 115 8.58 -0.93 -17.51
N GLY A 116 9.30 -1.76 -18.26
CA GLY A 116 9.06 -1.90 -19.72
C GLY A 116 7.87 -2.82 -19.97
N LEU A 117 6.83 -2.33 -20.64
CA LEU A 117 5.59 -3.06 -20.94
C LEU A 117 5.24 -2.93 -22.42
N ALA A 118 4.80 -4.03 -23.04
CA ALA A 118 4.12 -3.95 -24.33
C ALA A 118 2.73 -3.31 -24.15
N ARG A 119 2.14 -2.79 -25.22
CA ARG A 119 0.75 -2.27 -25.22
C ARG A 119 -0.31 -3.39 -25.17
N GLN A 120 -0.33 -4.12 -24.06
CA GLN A 120 -1.21 -5.27 -23.81
C GLN A 120 -1.61 -5.32 -22.33
N PRO A 121 -2.69 -6.03 -21.96
CA PRO A 121 -3.06 -6.24 -20.57
C PRO A 121 -1.90 -6.76 -19.72
N PHE A 122 -1.81 -6.29 -18.48
CA PHE A 122 -0.79 -6.70 -17.52
C PHE A 122 -1.40 -6.81 -16.11
N GLU A 123 -0.70 -7.50 -15.22
CA GLU A 123 -1.06 -7.65 -13.83
C GLU A 123 -0.08 -6.87 -12.95
N MET A 124 -0.59 -6.20 -11.93
CA MET A 124 0.23 -5.62 -10.86
C MET A 124 -0.01 -6.45 -9.60
N LEU A 125 1.03 -7.12 -9.14
CA LEU A 125 1.01 -7.96 -7.94
C LEU A 125 1.67 -7.18 -6.80
N PHE A 126 1.21 -7.43 -5.57
CA PHE A 126 1.75 -6.77 -4.38
C PHE A 126 1.62 -7.68 -3.15
N PRO A 127 2.46 -7.47 -2.12
CA PRO A 127 2.38 -8.23 -0.88
C PRO A 127 0.99 -8.12 -0.27
N ARG A 128 0.45 -9.28 0.10
CA ARG A 128 -0.88 -9.39 0.69
C ARG A 128 -0.95 -8.58 1.98
N GLN A 129 -1.93 -7.68 2.03
CA GLN A 129 -2.10 -6.78 3.17
C GLN A 129 -3.19 -7.30 4.12
N TYR A 130 -2.82 -7.75 5.31
CA TYR A 130 -3.77 -8.35 6.26
C TYR A 130 -4.74 -7.35 6.89
N SER A 131 -4.30 -6.10 7.09
CA SER A 131 -5.14 -4.99 7.57
C SER A 131 -6.09 -4.45 6.49
N ARG A 132 -6.01 -4.96 5.25
CA ARG A 132 -6.76 -4.51 4.07
C ARG A 132 -6.75 -2.99 3.84
N PRO A 133 -5.60 -2.30 3.91
CA PRO A 133 -5.49 -0.93 3.41
C PRO A 133 -5.86 -0.91 1.93
N GLY A 134 -6.39 0.23 1.48
CA GLY A 134 -6.65 0.42 0.06
C GLY A 134 -5.38 0.72 -0.70
N LEU A 135 -5.26 0.18 -1.91
CA LEU A 135 -4.26 0.55 -2.90
C LEU A 135 -4.79 1.75 -3.69
N HIS A 136 -4.05 2.86 -3.63
CA HIS A 136 -4.34 4.09 -4.36
C HIS A 136 -3.34 4.24 -5.51
N ILE A 137 -3.84 4.37 -6.74
CA ILE A 137 -2.99 4.52 -7.93
C ILE A 137 -3.42 5.75 -8.72
N CYS A 138 -2.64 6.81 -8.65
CA CYS A 138 -2.77 7.94 -9.56
C CYS A 138 -1.90 7.68 -10.79
N ALA A 139 -2.52 7.68 -11.98
CA ALA A 139 -1.84 7.55 -13.25
C ALA A 139 -1.93 8.85 -14.06
N TRP A 140 -0.83 9.25 -14.68
CA TRP A 140 -0.75 10.50 -15.45
C TRP A 140 0.21 10.41 -16.63
N ARG A 141 0.23 11.47 -17.43
CA ARG A 141 0.96 11.54 -18.71
C ARG A 141 2.39 12.07 -18.57
N ASP A 142 2.72 12.65 -17.42
CA ASP A 142 4.03 13.21 -17.14
C ASP A 142 4.37 13.10 -15.65
N SER A 143 5.60 13.46 -15.29
CA SER A 143 6.12 13.38 -13.92
C SER A 143 5.54 14.42 -12.94
N SER A 144 4.57 15.26 -13.35
CA SER A 144 3.99 16.26 -12.45
C SER A 144 3.23 15.65 -11.27
N ILE A 145 2.87 14.37 -11.33
CA ILE A 145 2.22 13.65 -10.21
C ILE A 145 3.21 13.20 -9.13
N PHE A 146 4.53 13.31 -9.36
CA PHE A 146 5.55 13.00 -8.36
C PHE A 146 5.68 14.10 -7.30
N SER A 147 4.55 14.71 -6.91
CA SER A 147 4.44 15.77 -5.92
C SER A 147 4.20 15.25 -4.50
N VAL A 148 3.91 13.95 -4.35
CA VAL A 148 3.70 13.31 -3.05
C VAL A 148 5.00 13.27 -2.26
N HIS A 149 4.90 13.44 -0.95
CA HIS A 149 6.07 13.45 -0.10
C HIS A 149 5.78 13.02 1.33
N ASP A 150 6.83 12.62 2.03
CA ASP A 150 6.81 12.29 3.45
C ASP A 150 6.19 13.42 4.30
N GLY A 151 5.29 13.03 5.20
CA GLY A 151 4.56 13.93 6.10
C GLY A 151 3.42 14.73 5.46
N ALA A 152 3.11 14.54 4.17
CA ALA A 152 1.93 15.15 3.56
C ALA A 152 0.66 14.58 4.19
N ASP A 153 -0.33 15.42 4.48
CA ASP A 153 -1.70 14.93 4.67
C ASP A 153 -2.22 14.43 3.33
N ARG A 154 -2.80 13.23 3.30
CA ARG A 154 -3.39 12.65 2.09
C ARG A 154 -4.45 13.57 1.49
N GLU A 155 -5.20 14.31 2.31
CA GLU A 155 -6.24 15.25 1.86
C GLU A 155 -5.66 16.49 1.15
N ASP A 156 -4.38 16.81 1.38
CA ASP A 156 -3.69 17.89 0.67
C ASP A 156 -3.17 17.45 -0.72
N VAL A 157 -3.12 16.14 -1.00
CA VAL A 157 -2.72 15.61 -2.30
C VAL A 157 -3.93 15.59 -3.25
N PRO A 158 -3.93 16.40 -4.34
CA PRO A 158 -5.14 16.66 -5.15
C PRO A 158 -5.85 15.41 -5.68
N PHE A 159 -5.06 14.38 -6.02
CA PHE A 159 -5.56 13.12 -6.56
C PHE A 159 -5.77 12.03 -5.52
N PHE A 160 -5.39 12.20 -4.24
CA PHE A 160 -5.64 11.21 -3.17
C PHE A 160 -6.65 11.68 -2.11
N ARG A 161 -7.05 12.95 -2.13
CA ARG A 161 -8.10 13.47 -1.26
C ARG A 161 -9.41 12.70 -1.38
N SER A 162 -10.22 12.75 -0.33
CA SER A 162 -11.52 12.09 -0.28
C SER A 162 -12.43 12.50 -1.45
N GLY A 163 -13.14 11.52 -2.01
CA GLY A 163 -14.06 11.72 -3.15
C GLY A 163 -13.43 11.65 -4.54
N THR A 164 -12.10 11.50 -4.64
CA THR A 164 -11.39 11.38 -5.93
C THR A 164 -11.15 9.93 -6.37
N GLY A 165 -11.43 8.97 -5.48
CA GLY A 165 -11.20 7.55 -5.72
C GLY A 165 -12.24 6.95 -6.68
N MET A 166 -11.75 6.44 -7.81
CA MET A 166 -12.51 5.61 -8.74
C MET A 166 -12.56 4.19 -8.18
N ALA A 167 -13.74 3.84 -7.68
CA ALA A 167 -14.04 2.57 -7.09
C ALA A 167 -14.65 1.63 -8.14
N GLU A 168 -13.87 0.66 -8.61
CA GLU A 168 -14.40 -0.42 -9.45
C GLU A 168 -14.57 -1.72 -8.66
N TYR A 169 -15.34 -2.67 -9.18
CA TYR A 169 -15.44 -4.03 -8.62
C TYR A 169 -14.20 -4.88 -8.96
N GLU A 170 -14.08 -6.07 -8.34
CA GLU A 170 -13.00 -7.06 -8.61
C GLU A 170 -12.82 -7.31 -10.11
N PHE A 171 -13.94 -7.55 -10.79
CA PHE A 171 -14.02 -7.79 -12.23
C PHE A 171 -14.48 -6.53 -12.95
N GLY A 172 -13.97 -5.38 -12.51
CA GLY A 172 -14.23 -4.07 -13.13
C GLY A 172 -13.72 -3.99 -14.57
N SER A 173 -13.69 -2.78 -15.13
CA SER A 173 -13.24 -2.60 -16.51
C SER A 173 -11.75 -2.95 -16.72
N GLY A 174 -10.98 -3.01 -15.62
CA GLY A 174 -9.53 -3.13 -15.69
C GLY A 174 -8.88 -1.90 -16.31
N THR A 175 -9.60 -0.79 -16.41
CA THR A 175 -9.06 0.47 -16.91
C THR A 175 -8.22 1.11 -15.83
N LEU A 176 -6.97 1.43 -16.17
CA LEU A 176 -6.18 2.34 -15.35
C LEU A 176 -6.51 3.76 -15.79
N GLU A 177 -7.41 4.40 -15.06
CA GLU A 177 -7.85 5.77 -15.36
C GLU A 177 -6.72 6.77 -15.15
N LEU A 178 -6.59 7.71 -16.09
CA LEU A 178 -5.60 8.79 -16.02
C LEU A 178 -6.27 10.10 -15.58
N GLY A 179 -5.71 10.74 -14.57
CA GLY A 179 -6.20 12.03 -14.07
C GLY A 179 -5.35 12.55 -12.92
N ASN A 180 -5.03 13.84 -12.93
CA ASN A 180 -4.36 14.51 -11.81
C ASN A 180 -5.33 14.98 -10.71
N ASP A 181 -6.61 14.65 -10.85
CA ASP A 181 -7.73 14.97 -9.95
C ASP A 181 -8.47 13.71 -9.44
N ARG A 182 -7.99 12.52 -9.81
CA ARG A 182 -8.61 11.22 -9.49
C ARG A 182 -7.55 10.15 -9.32
N HIS A 183 -7.90 9.05 -8.65
CA HIS A 183 -7.05 7.88 -8.56
C HIS A 183 -7.87 6.61 -8.67
N ASN A 184 -7.23 5.51 -9.06
CA ASN A 184 -7.82 4.18 -9.01
C ASN A 184 -7.73 3.68 -7.57
N TYR A 185 -8.87 3.40 -6.94
CA TYR A 185 -8.94 2.97 -5.54
C TYR A 185 -9.38 1.50 -5.46
N LYS A 186 -8.45 0.62 -5.10
CA LYS A 186 -8.67 -0.83 -5.02
C LYS A 186 -8.56 -1.25 -3.55
N ALA A 187 -9.65 -1.78 -2.98
CA ALA A 187 -9.70 -2.22 -1.59
C ALA A 187 -10.71 -3.37 -1.42
N GLY A 188 -10.52 -4.19 -0.39
CA GLY A 188 -11.47 -5.25 -0.05
C GLY A 188 -11.68 -6.26 -1.19
N ASN A 189 -12.94 -6.43 -1.61
CA ASN A 189 -13.31 -7.33 -2.72
C ASN A 189 -13.02 -6.74 -4.12
N ARG A 190 -12.18 -5.71 -4.23
CA ARG A 190 -11.74 -5.13 -5.51
C ARG A 190 -10.33 -5.57 -5.88
N ILE A 191 -9.73 -6.37 -5.02
CA ILE A 191 -8.38 -6.92 -5.14
C ILE A 191 -8.56 -8.43 -5.24
N ALA A 192 -8.01 -9.01 -6.32
CA ALA A 192 -8.06 -10.45 -6.51
C ALA A 192 -6.89 -11.11 -5.77
N ARG A 193 -7.12 -12.31 -5.24
CA ARG A 193 -6.06 -13.10 -4.62
C ARG A 193 -5.22 -13.78 -5.72
N HIS A 194 -3.90 -13.61 -5.66
CA HIS A 194 -2.98 -14.31 -6.56
C HIS A 194 -2.38 -15.56 -5.90
N SER A 195 -1.89 -15.44 -4.67
CA SER A 195 -1.29 -16.54 -3.91
C SER A 195 -1.60 -16.45 -2.41
N GLU A 196 -0.85 -17.16 -1.56
CA GLU A 196 -0.94 -16.99 -0.10
C GLU A 196 -0.36 -15.66 0.38
N THR A 197 0.66 -15.16 -0.32
CA THR A 197 1.47 -14.00 0.05
C THR A 197 1.29 -12.81 -0.88
N LEU A 198 0.65 -12.98 -2.04
CA LEU A 198 0.45 -11.93 -3.03
C LEU A 198 -1.04 -11.77 -3.37
N ASP A 199 -1.42 -10.51 -3.47
CA ASP A 199 -2.66 -10.06 -4.09
C ASP A 199 -2.35 -9.45 -5.46
N LYS A 200 -3.38 -9.25 -6.30
CA LYS A 200 -3.23 -8.66 -7.64
C LYS A 200 -4.37 -7.74 -8.04
N ILE A 201 -4.05 -6.84 -8.97
CA ILE A 201 -5.02 -6.14 -9.81
C ILE A 201 -4.71 -6.40 -11.28
N ASP A 202 -5.76 -6.55 -12.08
CA ASP A 202 -5.65 -6.72 -13.53
C ASP A 202 -5.85 -5.36 -14.22
N VAL A 203 -4.90 -4.96 -15.07
CA VAL A 203 -4.99 -3.77 -15.92
C VAL A 203 -5.19 -4.23 -17.36
N ALA A 204 -6.43 -4.15 -17.83
CA ALA A 204 -6.84 -4.57 -19.17
C ALA A 204 -6.75 -3.43 -20.20
N TYR A 205 -6.89 -2.18 -19.77
CA TYR A 205 -6.93 -1.04 -20.67
C TYR A 205 -6.19 0.18 -20.11
N LEU A 206 -5.38 0.81 -20.95
CA LEU A 206 -4.69 2.07 -20.70
C LEU A 206 -5.16 3.09 -21.74
N PRO A 207 -5.88 4.17 -21.36
CA PRO A 207 -6.36 5.19 -22.30
C PRO A 207 -5.26 6.18 -22.70
N HIS A 208 -4.05 5.67 -22.98
CA HIS A 208 -2.89 6.46 -23.40
C HIS A 208 -1.90 5.60 -24.20
N ASP A 209 -1.38 6.17 -25.28
CA ASP A 209 -0.40 5.50 -26.15
C ASP A 209 1.05 5.69 -25.69
N GLY A 210 1.32 6.70 -24.86
CA GLY A 210 2.67 7.01 -24.38
C GLY A 210 3.01 6.35 -23.05
N ASP A 211 4.15 6.74 -22.52
CA ASP A 211 4.57 6.37 -21.18
C ASP A 211 3.56 6.87 -20.14
N VAL A 212 3.35 6.09 -19.08
CA VAL A 212 2.42 6.42 -18.00
C VAL A 212 3.18 6.52 -16.69
N TYR A 213 3.07 7.67 -16.04
CA TYR A 213 3.68 7.95 -14.75
C TYR A 213 2.68 7.56 -13.66
N LEU A 214 3.15 6.84 -12.65
CA LEU A 214 2.32 6.39 -11.53
C LEU A 214 2.84 6.90 -10.19
N THR A 215 1.91 7.35 -9.36
CA THR A 215 2.11 7.42 -7.91
C THR A 215 1.23 6.37 -7.26
N VAL A 216 1.86 5.38 -6.64
CA VAL A 216 1.17 4.31 -5.91
C VAL A 216 1.32 4.58 -4.42
N PHE A 217 0.22 4.47 -3.67
CA PHE A 217 0.17 4.73 -2.24
C PHE A 217 -0.69 3.67 -1.52
N ILE A 218 -0.22 3.22 -0.35
CA ILE A 218 -0.91 2.33 0.58
C ILE A 218 -0.76 2.92 1.98
N ASP A 219 -1.86 3.40 2.56
CA ASP A 219 -1.92 3.88 3.95
C ASP A 219 -1.83 2.67 4.91
N MET A 220 -0.61 2.21 5.20
CA MET A 220 -0.35 0.98 5.94
C MET A 220 -0.73 1.12 7.41
N ASN A 221 -0.54 2.31 7.98
CA ASN A 221 -0.81 2.59 9.39
C ASN A 221 -2.20 3.26 9.64
N GLN A 222 -2.92 3.63 8.58
CA GLN A 222 -4.27 4.22 8.62
C GLN A 222 -4.35 5.56 9.34
N ASN A 223 -3.29 6.37 9.27
CA ASN A 223 -3.22 7.68 9.91
C ASN A 223 -3.50 8.85 8.95
N TYR A 224 -3.72 8.58 7.65
CA TYR A 224 -3.93 9.56 6.58
C TYR A 224 -2.75 10.51 6.29
N VAL A 225 -1.60 10.27 6.91
CA VAL A 225 -0.34 10.95 6.65
C VAL A 225 0.50 10.05 5.76
N ILE A 226 1.03 10.61 4.68
CA ILE A 226 1.84 9.85 3.75
C ILE A 226 3.25 9.69 4.32
N ASP A 227 3.62 8.45 4.66
CA ASP A 227 4.97 8.12 5.13
C ASP A 227 5.87 7.61 3.98
N TYR A 228 7.18 7.80 4.11
CA TYR A 228 8.16 7.40 3.08
C TYR A 228 8.10 5.93 2.64
N ASN A 229 7.57 5.04 3.48
CA ASN A 229 7.45 3.61 3.22
C ASN A 229 6.06 3.19 2.71
N GLU A 230 5.20 4.15 2.40
CA GLU A 230 3.81 3.94 2.01
C GLU A 230 3.51 4.34 0.57
N TYR A 231 4.45 4.98 -0.13
CA TYR A 231 4.28 5.35 -1.53
C TYR A 231 5.51 5.06 -2.38
N GLU A 232 5.29 4.98 -3.69
CA GLU A 232 6.35 4.77 -4.67
C GLU A 232 5.99 5.41 -6.01
N PHE A 233 7.01 5.87 -6.72
CA PHE A 233 6.88 6.44 -8.06
C PHE A 233 7.31 5.43 -9.11
N LEU A 234 6.51 5.30 -10.17
CA LEU A 234 6.79 4.39 -11.27
C LEU A 234 6.62 5.06 -12.62
N LEU A 235 7.36 4.54 -13.59
CA LEU A 235 7.20 4.84 -15.01
C LEU A 235 6.87 3.54 -15.75
N LEU A 236 5.66 3.44 -16.26
CA LEU A 236 5.28 2.40 -17.22
C LEU A 236 5.75 2.86 -18.60
N ALA A 237 6.90 2.34 -19.03
CA ALA A 237 7.45 2.65 -20.33
C ALA A 237 6.82 1.74 -21.39
N MET A 238 6.08 2.32 -22.32
CA MET A 238 5.36 1.58 -23.35
C MET A 238 6.28 1.27 -24.53
N GLU A 239 6.50 -0.01 -24.81
CA GLU A 239 7.37 -0.55 -25.87
C GLU A 239 6.58 -1.12 -27.06
#